data_AF-A0A9D2IYT1-F1
#
_entry.id   AF-A0A9D2IYT1-F1
#
_cell.length_a   1.000
_cell.length_b   1.000
_cell.length_c   1.000
_cell.angle_alpha   90.00
_cell.angle_beta   90.00
_cell.angle_gamma   90.00
#
_symmetry.space_group_name_H-M   'P 1'
#
loop_
_entity.id
_entity.type
_entity.pdbx_description
1 polymer ?
#
loop_
_entity_poly.entity_id
_entity_poly.type
_entity_poly.pdbx_seq_one_letter_code
_entity_poly.pdbx_strand_id
1 'polypeptide(L)'
;MREIVLPESKYRRFQADLLADAPFIAARTRLTGYNENTGCFRCLLVTTRRRRDGILVDSEGYTYARYAAYVKDKRELELAGIPRDDLDLKARER
;
A
#
# COMPACT_ATOMS: atom_id res chain seq x y z
N MET A 1 -2.77 -7.76 6.22
CA MET A 1 -2.66 -6.46 5.53
C MET A 1 -1.54 -5.64 6.17
N ARG A 2 -0.97 -4.66 5.47
CA ARG A 2 0.00 -3.68 6.03
C ARG A 2 -0.32 -2.28 5.47
N GLU A 3 -0.35 -1.25 6.32
CA GLU A 3 -0.56 0.14 5.88
C GLU A 3 0.77 0.78 5.46
N ILE A 4 0.82 1.38 4.28
CA ILE A 4 1.96 2.12 3.73
C ILE A 4 1.55 3.58 3.60
N VAL A 5 2.16 4.43 4.42
CA VAL A 5 1.88 5.86 4.41
C VAL A 5 2.96 6.59 3.62
N LEU A 6 2.59 7.13 2.48
CA LEU A 6 3.48 7.86 1.58
C LEU A 6 3.36 9.38 1.76
N PRO A 7 4.41 10.13 1.40
CA PRO A 7 4.27 11.55 1.09
C PRO A 7 3.23 11.76 -0.02
N GLU A 8 2.44 12.83 0.09
CA GLU A 8 1.37 13.15 -0.86
C GLU A 8 1.85 13.17 -2.33
N SER A 9 3.05 13.71 -2.58
CA SER A 9 3.63 13.75 -3.93
C SER A 9 3.92 12.36 -4.50
N LYS A 10 4.41 11.43 -3.66
CA LYS A 10 4.68 10.04 -4.08
C LYS A 10 3.38 9.26 -4.26
N TYR A 11 2.41 9.46 -3.38
CA TYR A 11 1.09 8.85 -3.52
C TYR A 11 0.40 9.27 -4.82
N ARG A 12 0.41 10.56 -5.17
CA ARG A 12 -0.17 11.04 -6.44
C ARG A 12 0.50 10.43 -7.66
N ARG A 13 1.83 10.28 -7.65
CA ARG A 13 2.56 9.61 -8.74
C ARG A 13 2.16 8.14 -8.85
N PHE A 14 2.12 7.42 -7.73
CA PHE A 14 1.66 6.04 -7.68
C PHE A 14 0.21 5.89 -8.17
N GLN A 15 -0.69 6.78 -7.74
CA GLN A 15 -2.09 6.75 -8.15
C GLN A 15 -2.26 7.03 -9.66
N ALA A 16 -1.40 7.88 -10.24
CA ALA A 16 -1.46 8.21 -11.67
C ALA A 16 -0.98 7.07 -12.57
N ASP A 17 -0.13 6.17 -12.06
CA ASP A 17 0.38 5.02 -12.79
C ASP A 17 0.64 3.84 -11.84
N LEU A 18 -0.35 2.94 -11.77
CA LEU A 18 -0.31 1.76 -10.89
C LEU A 18 0.61 0.66 -11.42
N LEU A 19 0.93 0.67 -12.72
CA LEU A 19 1.78 -0.33 -13.37
C LEU A 19 3.26 0.09 -13.39
N ALA A 20 3.56 1.34 -13.04
CA ALA A 20 4.93 1.79 -12.82
C ALA A 20 5.60 1.07 -11.63
N ASP A 21 6.89 0.80 -11.78
CA ASP A 21 7.71 0.27 -10.70
C ASP A 21 7.72 1.22 -9.49
N ALA A 22 7.36 0.66 -8.34
CA ALA A 22 7.26 1.38 -7.08
C ALA A 22 8.24 0.78 -6.07
N PRO A 23 9.31 1.50 -5.68
CA PRO A 23 10.31 0.99 -4.74
C PRO A 23 9.73 0.52 -3.39
N PHE A 24 8.62 1.12 -2.94
CA PHE A 24 7.96 0.71 -1.70
C PHE A 24 7.21 -0.63 -1.85
N ILE A 25 6.73 -0.97 -3.06
CA ILE A 25 6.15 -2.28 -3.40
C ILE A 25 7.27 -3.30 -3.56
N ALA A 26 8.33 -2.95 -4.30
CA ALA A 26 9.50 -3.81 -4.51
C ALA A 26 10.11 -4.31 -3.19
N ALA A 27 10.16 -3.46 -2.16
CA ALA A 27 10.65 -3.85 -0.83
C ALA A 27 9.70 -4.78 -0.05
N ARG A 28 8.49 -5.06 -0.56
CA ARG A 28 7.37 -5.70 0.15
C ARG A 28 6.63 -6.75 -0.68
N THR A 29 7.20 -7.19 -1.80
CA THR A 29 6.54 -8.16 -2.70
C THR A 29 6.13 -9.45 -2.01
N ARG A 30 6.93 -9.91 -1.03
CA ARG A 30 6.64 -11.10 -0.21
C ARG A 30 5.49 -10.92 0.79
N LEU A 31 4.98 -9.69 0.96
CA LEU A 31 3.88 -9.39 1.88
C LEU A 31 2.51 -9.41 1.21
N THR A 32 2.45 -9.59 -0.11
CA THR A 32 1.18 -9.66 -0.85
C THR A 32 0.93 -11.09 -1.37
N GLY A 33 -0.09 -11.26 -2.21
CA GLY A 33 -0.49 -12.53 -2.80
C GLY A 33 -1.45 -13.33 -1.93
N TYR A 34 -1.95 -14.42 -2.49
CA TYR A 34 -2.81 -15.36 -1.79
C TYR A 34 -2.07 -16.05 -0.64
N ASN A 35 -2.73 -16.17 0.50
CA ASN A 35 -2.25 -16.93 1.65
C ASN A 35 -3.06 -18.20 1.81
N GLU A 36 -2.47 -19.34 1.46
CA GLU A 36 -3.12 -20.66 1.54
C GLU A 36 -3.56 -20.99 2.98
N ASN A 37 -2.79 -20.59 3.99
CA ASN A 37 -3.10 -20.89 5.39
C ASN A 37 -4.33 -20.14 5.91
N THR A 38 -4.60 -18.95 5.37
CA THR A 38 -5.76 -18.13 5.80
C THR A 38 -6.88 -18.09 4.76
N GLY A 39 -6.67 -18.65 3.57
CA GLY A 39 -7.62 -18.60 2.46
C GLY A 39 -7.92 -17.18 1.95
N CYS A 40 -7.00 -16.21 2.14
CA CYS A 40 -7.26 -14.81 1.85
C CYS A 40 -6.08 -14.14 1.12
N PHE A 41 -6.39 -13.14 0.29
CA PHE A 41 -5.39 -12.26 -0.31
C PHE A 41 -4.76 -11.35 0.75
N ARG A 42 -3.44 -11.23 0.70
CA ARG A 42 -2.70 -10.23 1.47
C ARG A 42 -2.48 -9.01 0.60
N CYS A 43 -2.88 -7.85 1.12
CA CYS A 43 -2.70 -6.58 0.43
C CYS A 43 -1.88 -5.58 1.25
N LEU A 44 -1.26 -4.63 0.56
CA LEU A 44 -0.80 -3.37 1.11
C LEU A 44 -1.93 -2.34 1.02
N LEU A 45 -2.20 -1.57 2.07
CA LEU A 45 -3.03 -0.37 1.99
C LEU A 45 -2.12 0.83 1.79
N VAL A 46 -2.06 1.37 0.57
CA VAL A 46 -1.25 2.55 0.24
C VAL A 46 -2.11 3.80 0.41
N THR A 47 -1.66 4.75 1.22
CA THR A 47 -2.41 5.97 1.57
C THR A 47 -1.45 7.10 1.94
N THR A 48 -2.00 8.25 2.37
CA THR A 48 -1.24 9.37 2.93
C THR A 48 -1.74 9.73 4.32
N ARG A 49 -0.92 10.46 5.07
CA ARG A 49 -1.22 10.77 6.48
C ARG A 49 -2.48 11.62 6.68
N ARG A 50 -2.84 12.44 5.70
CA ARG A 50 -3.98 13.37 5.78
C ARG A 50 -5.21 12.90 5.00
N ARG A 51 -5.07 11.84 4.21
CA ARG A 51 -6.14 11.27 3.39
C ARG A 51 -6.94 10.22 4.14
N ARG A 52 -8.22 10.14 3.80
CA ARG A 52 -9.13 9.08 4.26
C ARG A 52 -9.22 7.95 3.25
N ASP A 53 -8.96 8.23 1.99
CA ASP A 53 -8.90 7.25 0.92
C ASP A 53 -7.55 6.50 0.90
N GLY A 54 -7.52 5.42 0.13
CA GLY A 54 -6.32 4.66 -0.16
C GLY A 54 -6.54 3.67 -1.29
N ILE A 55 -5.48 2.94 -1.61
CA ILE A 55 -5.49 1.90 -2.63
C ILE A 55 -4.96 0.63 -2.00
N LEU A 56 -5.76 -0.43 -2.00
CA LEU A 56 -5.30 -1.77 -1.70
C LEU A 56 -4.51 -2.29 -2.89
N VAL A 57 -3.37 -2.91 -2.61
CA VAL A 57 -2.44 -3.41 -3.62
C VAL A 57 -2.12 -4.87 -3.31
N ASP A 58 -2.32 -5.73 -4.31
CA ASP A 58 -1.65 -7.02 -4.39
C ASP A 58 -0.65 -6.99 -5.55
N SER A 59 0.62 -7.21 -5.23
CA SER A 59 1.70 -7.24 -6.20
C SER A 59 1.96 -8.62 -6.78
N GLU A 60 1.53 -9.71 -6.12
CA GLU A 60 1.91 -11.10 -6.44
C GLU A 60 3.40 -11.32 -6.80
N GLY A 61 4.32 -10.62 -6.14
CA GLY A 61 5.76 -10.75 -6.43
C GLY A 61 6.34 -9.69 -7.35
N TYR A 62 5.50 -8.90 -8.03
CA TYR A 62 5.93 -7.82 -8.93
C TYR A 62 6.27 -6.53 -8.16
N THR A 63 6.95 -5.61 -8.85
CA THR A 63 7.40 -4.32 -8.31
C THR A 63 6.36 -3.20 -8.45
N TYR A 64 5.17 -3.51 -8.98
CA TYR A 64 4.06 -2.59 -9.21
C TYR A 64 2.75 -3.16 -8.66
N ALA A 65 1.66 -2.40 -8.73
CA ALA A 65 0.35 -2.84 -8.26
C ALA A 65 -0.37 -3.71 -9.31
N ARG A 66 -0.02 -5.01 -9.36
CA ARG A 66 -0.62 -5.98 -10.30
C ARG A 66 -2.14 -6.02 -10.18
N TYR A 67 -2.64 -6.04 -8.95
CA TYR A 67 -4.05 -5.82 -8.64
C TYR A 67 -4.17 -4.63 -7.70
N ALA A 68 -5.21 -3.83 -7.93
CA ALA A 68 -5.51 -2.67 -7.13
C ALA A 68 -7.01 -2.55 -6.87
N ALA A 69 -7.38 -2.10 -5.68
CA ALA A 69 -8.75 -1.73 -5.34
C ALA A 69 -8.76 -0.38 -4.63
N TYR A 70 -9.59 0.54 -5.11
CA TYR A 70 -9.77 1.84 -4.47
C TYR A 70 -10.62 1.69 -3.21
N VAL A 71 -10.15 2.31 -2.12
CA VAL A 71 -10.85 2.39 -0.84
C VAL A 71 -11.20 3.85 -0.61
N LYS A 72 -12.49 4.17 -0.65
CA LYS A 72 -12.98 5.55 -0.49
C LYS A 72 -12.75 6.08 0.93
N ASP A 73 -12.92 5.23 1.93
CA ASP A 73 -12.69 5.55 3.33
C ASP A 73 -12.05 4.37 4.07
N LYS A 74 -10.77 4.50 4.40
CA LYS A 74 -10.00 3.44 5.07
C LYS A 74 -10.49 3.13 6.48
N ARG A 75 -11.36 3.96 7.06
CA ARG A 75 -12.03 3.68 8.35
C ARG A 75 -13.08 2.58 8.24
N GLU A 76 -13.50 2.24 7.04
CA GLU A 76 -14.35 1.08 6.77
C GLU A 76 -13.57 -0.25 6.86
N LEU A 77 -12.24 -0.19 6.96
CA LEU A 77 -11.37 -1.35 7.13
C LEU A 77 -11.03 -1.54 8.61
N GLU A 78 -10.93 -2.81 9.03
CA GLU A 78 -10.35 -3.17 10.33
C GLU A 78 -8.82 -3.00 10.26
N LEU A 79 -8.32 -1.91 10.85
CA LEU A 79 -6.91 -1.54 10.86
C LEU A 79 -6.24 -1.73 12.23
N ALA A 80 -6.98 -2.12 13.28
CA ALA A 80 -6.39 -2.34 14.58
C ALA A 80 -5.34 -3.46 14.53
N GLY A 81 -4.14 -3.19 15.05
CA GLY A 81 -3.02 -4.14 15.04
C GLY A 81 -2.37 -4.37 13.67
N ILE A 82 -2.85 -3.71 12.61
CA ILE A 82 -2.22 -3.77 11.29
C ILE A 82 -0.89 -3.00 11.33
N PRO A 83 0.24 -3.64 10.96
CA PRO A 83 1.51 -2.93 10.90
C PRO A 83 1.46 -1.74 9.94
N ARG A 84 2.10 -0.64 10.32
CA ARG A 84 2.15 0.60 9.55
C ARG A 84 3.59 1.00 9.26
N ASP A 85 3.88 1.25 8.00
CA ASP A 85 5.15 1.82 7.55
C ASP A 85 4.96 3.29 7.19
N ASP A 86 5.50 4.19 8.01
CA ASP A 86 5.47 5.62 7.75
C ASP A 86 6.68 6.05 6.90
N LEU A 87 6.45 6.18 5.59
CA LEU A 87 7.45 6.63 4.62
C LEU A 87 7.37 8.14 4.35
N ASP A 88 6.40 8.83 4.97
CA ASP A 88 6.25 10.30 4.93
C ASP A 88 7.40 10.98 5.69
N LEU A 89 7.80 10.40 6.82
CA LEU A 89 8.84 10.98 7.71
C LEU A 89 10.26 10.89 7.14
N LYS A 90 10.57 9.84 6.37
CA LYS A 90 11.91 9.66 5.75
C LYS A 90 12.23 10.68 4.64
N ALA A 91 11.26 11.50 4.23
CA ALA A 91 11.45 12.57 3.26
C ALA A 91 11.92 13.89 3.89
N ARG A 92 11.87 14.04 5.23
CA ARG A 92 12.27 15.26 5.95
C ARG A 92 13.73 15.29 6.38
N GLU A 93 14.48 14.21 6.17
CA GLU A 93 15.89 14.06 6.57
C GLU A 93 16.86 14.26 5.39
N ARG A 94 16.50 15.03 4.36
CA ARG A 94 17.38 15.34 3.23
C ARG A 94 17.31 16.81 2.85
#